data_AF-J9GH32-F1
#
_entry.id   AF-J9GH32-F1
#
_cell.length_a   1.000
_cell.length_b   1.000
_cell.length_c   1.000
_cell.angle_alpha   90.00
_cell.angle_beta   90.00
_cell.angle_gamma   90.00
#
_symmetry.space_group_name_H-M   'P 1'
#
loop_
_entity.id
_entity.type
_entity.pdbx_description
1 polymer ?
#
loop_
_entity_poly.entity_id
_entity_poly.type
_entity_poly.pdbx_seq_one_letter_code
_entity_poly.pdbx_strand_id
1 'polypeptide(L)'
;MLSVAEDTAADMVYADFRDVTLEQDGSRKVRVHPLIDCREGALRDDFDFGPVLIFRSSSFRKAAGEMEEDFSFAAMYDLRLRMKKTVRIGEYLYSAVKTDNRLSGEKQFDYVNPRNREVQIEMERVCTAYLSRTGALITPEYKDIDFDMEGFGIKVSVIIPVYNRVRTIADAV
;
A
#
# COMPACT_ATOMS: atom_id res chain seq x y z
N MET A 1 4.48 22.29 5.51
CA MET A 1 3.66 21.10 5.86
C MET A 1 2.60 21.42 6.90
N LEU A 2 2.96 21.99 8.07
CA LEU A 2 1.99 22.32 9.13
C LEU A 2 0.86 23.24 8.68
N SER A 3 1.18 24.35 7.99
CA SER A 3 0.15 25.27 7.47
C SER A 3 -0.86 24.56 6.57
N VAL A 4 -0.40 23.69 5.66
CA VAL A 4 -1.31 22.87 4.83
C VAL A 4 -2.18 21.95 5.67
N ALA A 5 -1.64 21.32 6.73
CA ALA A 5 -2.42 20.46 7.61
C ALA A 5 -3.53 21.22 8.35
N GLU A 6 -3.25 22.45 8.76
CA GLU A 6 -4.21 23.37 9.38
C GLU A 6 -5.26 23.85 8.37
N ASP A 7 -4.83 24.45 7.25
CA ASP A 7 -5.69 25.04 6.22
C ASP A 7 -6.62 24.02 5.57
N THR A 8 -6.13 22.79 5.37
CA THR A 8 -6.94 21.73 4.75
C THR A 8 -7.75 20.93 5.75
N ALA A 9 -7.56 21.11 7.06
CA ALA A 9 -8.10 20.21 8.06
C ALA A 9 -7.82 18.72 7.74
N ALA A 10 -6.65 18.37 7.19
CA ALA A 10 -6.27 17.00 6.85
C ALA A 10 -5.93 16.16 8.08
N ASP A 11 -6.42 14.91 8.12
CA ASP A 11 -6.10 13.95 9.19
C ASP A 11 -4.66 13.45 9.11
N MET A 12 -4.15 13.32 7.88
CA MET A 12 -2.78 12.94 7.57
C MET A 12 -2.23 13.80 6.43
N VAL A 13 -1.02 14.30 6.59
CA VAL A 13 -0.27 15.05 5.58
C VAL A 13 1.11 14.44 5.38
N TYR A 14 1.50 14.35 4.12
CA TYR A 14 2.81 13.89 3.67
C TYR A 14 3.26 14.72 2.46
N ALA A 15 4.55 14.69 2.16
CA ALA A 15 5.13 15.51 1.10
C ALA A 15 6.19 14.74 0.34
N ASP A 16 6.37 15.13 -0.93
CA ASP A 16 7.51 14.69 -1.72
C ASP A 16 8.81 15.05 -1.01
N PHE A 17 9.86 14.27 -1.24
CA PHE A 17 11.13 14.46 -0.55
C PHE A 17 12.31 14.16 -1.47
N ARG A 18 13.50 14.47 -0.98
CA ARG A 18 14.75 14.14 -1.68
C ARG A 18 15.41 12.94 -1.02
N ASP A 19 15.62 11.90 -1.80
CA ASP A 19 16.45 10.76 -1.43
C ASP A 19 17.91 11.18 -1.36
N VAL A 20 18.60 10.74 -0.32
CA VAL A 20 20.01 10.99 -0.08
C VAL A 20 20.73 9.67 0.03
N THR A 21 21.62 9.39 -0.91
CA THR A 21 22.49 8.22 -0.87
C THR A 21 23.93 8.69 -0.62
N LEU A 22 24.61 7.99 0.28
CA LEU A 22 26.05 8.13 0.47
C LEU A 22 26.74 7.16 -0.49
N GLU A 23 27.52 7.72 -1.41
CA GLU A 23 28.35 6.93 -2.32
C GLU A 23 29.61 6.44 -1.59
N GLN A 24 30.28 5.42 -2.13
CA GLN A 24 31.47 4.83 -1.50
C GLN A 24 32.66 5.81 -1.39
N ASP A 25 32.69 6.84 -2.23
CA ASP A 25 33.69 7.91 -2.22
C ASP A 25 33.37 9.02 -1.19
N GLY A 26 32.31 8.85 -0.40
CA GLY A 26 31.84 9.83 0.58
C GLY A 26 31.03 10.98 -0.02
N SER A 27 30.80 10.99 -1.34
CA SER A 27 29.95 11.99 -1.98
C SER A 27 28.47 11.73 -1.71
N ARG A 28 27.69 12.81 -1.67
CA ARG A 28 26.25 12.76 -1.42
C ARG A 28 25.50 12.87 -2.74
N LYS A 29 24.78 11.81 -3.11
CA LYS A 29 23.86 11.84 -4.24
C LYS A 29 22.47 12.19 -3.76
N VAL A 30 21.90 13.23 -4.35
CA VAL A 30 20.53 13.68 -4.05
C VAL A 30 19.64 13.40 -5.25
N ARG A 31 18.55 12.66 -5.04
CA ARG A 31 17.53 12.41 -6.06
C ARG A 31 16.19 12.93 -5.57
N VAL A 32 15.37 13.46 -6.48
CA VAL A 32 13.98 13.76 -6.17
C VAL A 32 13.19 12.46 -6.05
N HIS A 33 12.29 12.39 -5.06
CA HIS A 33 11.41 11.24 -4.82
C HIS A 33 9.96 11.75 -4.76
N PRO A 34 9.28 11.85 -5.91
CA PRO A 34 7.87 12.22 -5.95
C PRO A 34 7.00 11.07 -5.45
N LEU A 35 6.03 11.37 -4.58
CA LEU A 35 5.07 10.42 -4.05
C LEU A 35 3.77 10.43 -4.85
N ILE A 36 2.91 9.43 -4.63
CA ILE A 36 1.62 9.31 -5.30
C ILE A 36 0.48 9.75 -4.39
N ASP A 37 -0.61 10.26 -4.97
CA ASP A 37 -1.80 10.64 -4.20
C ASP A 37 -2.56 9.41 -3.69
N CYS A 38 -2.71 9.29 -2.38
CA CYS A 38 -3.66 8.39 -1.75
C CYS A 38 -5.09 8.95 -1.86
N ARG A 39 -5.84 8.47 -2.86
CA ARG A 39 -7.23 8.86 -3.10
C ARG A 39 -8.21 8.02 -2.26
N GLU A 40 -9.44 8.51 -2.16
CA GLU A 40 -10.54 7.74 -1.59
C GLU A 40 -10.71 6.41 -2.32
N GLY A 41 -10.95 5.33 -1.58
CA GLY A 41 -11.04 3.97 -2.11
C GLY A 41 -9.70 3.30 -2.41
N ALA A 42 -8.56 3.96 -2.21
CA ALA A 42 -7.26 3.31 -2.31
C ALA A 42 -7.12 2.28 -1.15
N LEU A 43 -6.89 1.00 -1.49
CA LEU A 43 -6.77 -0.09 -0.50
C LEU A 43 -5.38 -0.69 -0.41
N ARG A 44 -4.43 -0.27 -1.26
CA ARG A 44 -3.08 -0.82 -1.23
C ARG A 44 -2.43 -0.66 0.15
N ASP A 45 -1.75 -1.70 0.60
CA ASP A 45 -0.98 -1.78 1.83
C ASP A 45 0.46 -1.26 1.67
N ASP A 46 0.95 -1.19 0.42
CA ASP A 46 2.32 -0.80 0.06
C ASP A 46 2.47 0.68 -0.36
N PHE A 47 1.58 1.57 0.08
CA PHE A 47 1.73 3.00 -0.21
C PHE A 47 3.00 3.58 0.42
N ASP A 48 3.81 4.24 -0.40
CA ASP A 48 4.91 5.08 0.08
C ASP A 48 4.37 6.48 0.42
N PHE A 49 4.33 6.81 1.71
CA PHE A 49 4.01 8.14 2.21
C PHE A 49 5.25 8.97 2.55
N GLY A 50 6.43 8.41 2.30
CA GLY A 50 7.70 8.98 2.69
C GLY A 50 7.96 8.91 4.20
N PRO A 51 9.16 9.34 4.63
CA PRO A 51 9.60 9.23 6.01
C PRO A 51 8.92 10.16 7.02
N VAL A 52 8.34 11.27 6.55
CA VAL A 52 7.73 12.28 7.42
C VAL A 52 6.23 12.30 7.20
N LEU A 53 5.52 11.86 8.24
CA LEU A 53 4.06 11.89 8.33
C LEU A 53 3.63 12.87 9.42
N ILE A 54 2.67 13.74 9.10
CA ILE A 54 2.02 14.61 10.07
C ILE A 54 0.59 14.13 10.26
N PHE A 55 0.22 13.85 11.50
CA PHE A 55 -1.13 13.46 11.86
C PHE A 55 -1.81 14.54 12.69
N ARG A 56 -3.11 14.73 12.46
CA ARG A 56 -3.94 15.47 13.42
C ARG A 56 -4.04 14.66 14.71
N SER A 57 -3.63 15.25 15.83
CA SER A 57 -3.61 14.58 17.12
C SER A 57 -4.95 13.97 17.54
N SER A 58 -6.07 14.63 17.26
CA SER A 58 -7.40 14.09 17.58
C SER A 58 -7.76 12.88 16.72
N SER A 59 -7.52 12.95 15.41
CA SER A 59 -7.76 11.84 14.47
C SER A 59 -6.85 10.64 14.77
N PHE A 60 -5.58 10.89 15.08
CA PHE A 60 -4.61 9.85 15.46
C PHE A 60 -5.03 9.15 16.75
N ARG A 61 -5.32 9.90 17.82
CA ARG A 61 -5.72 9.33 19.12
C ARG A 61 -7.01 8.54 19.01
N LYS A 62 -7.99 9.04 18.24
CA LYS A 62 -9.23 8.32 17.96
C LYS A 62 -8.94 7.01 17.24
N ALA A 63 -8.18 7.05 16.15
CA ALA A 63 -7.86 5.86 15.36
C ALA A 63 -7.09 4.82 16.18
N ALA A 64 -6.08 5.25 16.95
CA ALA A 64 -5.31 4.36 17.82
C ALA A 64 -6.15 3.77 18.96
N GLY A 65 -7.11 4.51 19.52
CA GLY A 65 -8.02 4.01 20.55
C GLY A 65 -9.09 3.03 20.03
N GLU A 66 -9.36 3.04 18.73
CA GLU A 66 -10.29 2.12 18.05
C GLU A 66 -9.57 0.91 17.42
N MET A 67 -8.26 0.77 17.63
CA MET A 67 -7.51 -0.43 17.25
C MET A 67 -7.78 -1.52 18.30
N GLU A 68 -8.35 -2.63 17.86
CA GLU A 68 -8.75 -3.75 18.72
C GLU A 68 -7.67 -4.84 18.82
N GLU A 69 -6.66 -4.78 17.95
CA GLU A 69 -5.64 -5.81 17.80
C GLU A 69 -4.23 -5.24 18.01
N ASP A 70 -3.37 -6.03 18.64
CA ASP A 70 -1.94 -5.79 18.67
C ASP A 70 -1.32 -6.26 17.34
N PHE A 71 -0.94 -5.27 16.52
CA PHE A 71 -0.33 -5.50 15.22
C PHE A 71 1.18 -5.66 15.33
N SER A 72 1.74 -6.66 14.67
CA SER A 72 3.20 -6.81 14.52
C SER A 72 3.72 -6.01 13.32
N PHE A 73 2.88 -5.83 12.30
CA PHE A 73 3.28 -5.22 11.02
C PHE A 73 2.27 -4.21 10.46
N ALA A 74 0.98 -4.43 10.64
CA ALA A 74 -0.08 -3.72 9.93
C ALA A 74 -0.60 -2.45 10.63
N ALA A 75 -0.03 -2.06 11.76
CA ALA A 75 -0.48 -0.90 12.55
C ALA A 75 -0.58 0.38 11.73
N MET A 76 0.44 0.67 10.91
CA MET A 76 0.46 1.86 10.05
C MET A 76 -0.58 1.78 8.92
N TYR A 77 -0.83 0.58 8.41
CA TYR A 77 -1.83 0.35 7.37
C TYR A 77 -3.26 0.57 7.92
N ASP A 78 -3.60 0.02 9.09
CA ASP A 78 -4.90 0.26 9.73
C ASP A 78 -5.05 1.74 10.12
N LEU A 79 -3.99 2.36 10.66
CA LEU A 79 -3.97 3.80 10.95
C LEU A 79 -4.33 4.62 9.71
N ARG A 80 -3.67 4.34 8.58
CA ARG A 80 -3.89 5.02 7.31
C ARG A 80 -5.30 4.81 6.78
N LEU A 81 -5.88 3.62 6.89
CA LEU A 81 -7.26 3.35 6.47
C LEU A 81 -8.30 4.10 7.31
N ARG A 82 -7.96 4.42 8.57
CA ARG A 82 -8.81 5.23 9.46
C ARG A 82 -8.72 6.73 9.19
N MET A 83 -7.70 7.19 8.48
CA MET A 83 -7.56 8.61 8.10
C MET A 83 -8.52 8.93 6.96
N LYS A 84 -9.51 9.80 7.22
CA LYS A 84 -10.52 10.16 6.22
C LYS A 84 -9.98 11.15 5.20
N LYS A 85 -9.26 12.17 5.67
CA LYS A 85 -8.71 13.21 4.81
C LYS A 85 -7.18 13.14 4.78
N THR A 86 -6.66 12.56 3.71
CA THR A 86 -5.23 12.43 3.46
C THR A 86 -4.80 13.43 2.37
N VAL A 87 -3.76 14.22 2.62
CA VAL A 87 -3.29 15.27 1.69
C VAL A 87 -1.81 15.10 1.37
N ARG A 88 -1.49 15.02 0.07
CA ARG A 88 -0.12 15.09 -0.44
C ARG A 88 0.25 16.53 -0.74
N ILE A 89 1.46 16.92 -0.36
CA ILE A 89 2.10 18.16 -0.82
C ILE A 89 3.11 17.78 -1.90
N GLY A 90 2.85 18.18 -3.15
CA GLY A 90 3.72 17.91 -4.31
C GLY A 90 5.01 18.74 -4.35
N GLU A 91 5.52 19.15 -3.19
CA GLU A 91 6.74 19.92 -3.03
C GLU A 91 7.78 19.11 -2.27
N TYR A 92 9.04 19.21 -2.67
CA TYR A 92 10.16 18.52 -2.03
C TYR A 92 10.59 19.23 -0.75
N LEU A 93 9.90 18.97 0.37
CA LEU A 93 10.03 19.77 1.59
C LEU A 93 11.13 19.30 2.55
N TYR A 94 11.64 18.08 2.39
CA TYR A 94 12.70 17.53 3.22
C TYR A 94 13.60 16.57 2.44
N SER A 95 14.68 16.11 3.08
CA SER A 95 15.58 15.10 2.54
C SER A 95 15.68 13.93 3.51
N ALA A 96 15.76 12.72 2.99
CA ALA A 96 15.85 11.50 3.78
C ALA A 96 17.04 10.65 3.34
N VAL A 97 17.77 10.09 4.31
CA VAL A 97 18.88 9.18 4.02
C VAL A 97 18.33 7.81 3.69
N LYS A 98 18.63 7.33 2.48
CA LYS A 98 18.23 6.00 2.04
C LYS A 98 19.18 4.99 2.67
N THR A 99 18.65 4.15 3.55
CA THR A 99 19.41 3.08 4.24
C THR A 99 19.38 1.76 3.48
N ASP A 100 18.39 1.53 2.61
CA ASP A 100 18.30 0.35 1.77
C ASP A 100 18.77 0.65 0.33
N ASN A 101 20.01 0.24 0.05
CA ASN A 101 20.68 0.44 -1.25
C ASN A 101 20.43 -0.70 -2.25
N ARG A 102 19.54 -1.66 -1.95
CA ARG A 102 19.24 -2.78 -2.86
C ARG A 102 18.57 -2.30 -4.16
N LEU A 103 18.89 -2.98 -5.26
CA LEU A 103 18.38 -2.66 -6.59
C LEU A 103 16.86 -2.93 -6.68
N SER A 104 16.12 -2.06 -7.38
CA SER A 104 14.66 -2.13 -7.49
C SER A 104 14.14 -3.45 -8.09
N GLY A 105 14.94 -4.13 -8.91
CA GLY A 105 14.58 -5.43 -9.52
C GLY A 105 14.51 -6.60 -8.53
N GLU A 106 15.20 -6.52 -7.38
CA GLU A 106 15.12 -7.54 -6.33
C GLU A 106 13.82 -7.42 -5.50
N LYS A 107 13.26 -6.21 -5.39
CA LYS A 107 12.04 -5.94 -4.60
C LYS A 107 10.75 -6.37 -5.29
N GLN A 108 10.79 -6.54 -6.62
CA GLN A 108 9.59 -6.79 -7.41
C GLN A 108 8.91 -8.14 -7.10
N PHE A 109 9.61 -9.09 -6.47
CA PHE A 109 9.07 -10.40 -6.12
C PHE A 109 8.94 -10.64 -4.62
N ASP A 110 9.20 -9.63 -3.78
CA ASP A 110 9.17 -9.79 -2.31
C ASP A 110 7.77 -10.18 -1.80
N TYR A 111 6.70 -9.86 -2.54
CA TYR A 111 5.34 -10.28 -2.22
C TYR A 111 5.09 -11.79 -2.41
N VAL A 112 5.96 -12.51 -3.13
CA VAL A 112 5.86 -13.97 -3.33
C VAL A 112 6.65 -14.74 -2.27
N ASN A 113 7.40 -14.04 -1.41
CA ASN A 113 8.24 -14.68 -0.40
C ASN A 113 7.36 -15.33 0.70
N PRO A 114 7.44 -16.66 0.91
CA PRO A 114 6.68 -17.33 1.96
C PRO A 114 6.96 -16.80 3.37
N ARG A 115 8.13 -16.19 3.57
CA ARG A 115 8.53 -15.55 4.84
C ARG A 115 7.69 -14.30 5.17
N ASN A 116 6.96 -13.77 4.21
CA ASN A 116 6.05 -12.63 4.39
C ASN A 116 4.60 -13.05 4.62
N ARG A 117 4.31 -14.35 4.78
CA ARG A 117 2.94 -14.86 4.97
C ARG A 117 2.25 -14.25 6.20
N GLU A 118 2.97 -14.07 7.30
CA GLU A 118 2.43 -13.44 8.51
C GLU A 118 2.01 -11.98 8.24
N VAL A 119 2.86 -11.24 7.52
CA VAL A 119 2.56 -9.87 7.08
C VAL A 119 1.30 -9.86 6.20
N GLN A 120 1.21 -10.76 5.21
CA GLN A 120 0.05 -10.83 4.31
C GLN A 120 -1.25 -11.10 5.05
N ILE A 121 -1.25 -12.07 5.96
CA ILE A 121 -2.44 -12.39 6.78
C ILE A 121 -2.87 -11.18 7.60
N GLU A 122 -1.92 -10.44 8.19
CA GLU A 122 -2.22 -9.26 9.00
C GLU A 122 -2.79 -8.11 8.14
N MET A 123 -2.19 -7.85 6.96
CA MET A 123 -2.69 -6.85 6.02
C MET A 123 -4.10 -7.20 5.49
N GLU A 124 -4.34 -8.47 5.17
CA GLU A 124 -5.66 -8.95 4.71
C GLU A 124 -6.74 -8.77 5.78
N ARG A 125 -6.42 -9.10 7.04
CA ARG A 125 -7.32 -8.90 8.17
C ARG A 125 -7.67 -7.43 8.35
N VAL A 126 -6.69 -6.54 8.31
CA VAL A 126 -6.90 -5.09 8.41
C VAL A 126 -7.79 -4.58 7.28
N CYS A 127 -7.52 -4.99 6.04
CA CYS A 127 -8.31 -4.59 4.88
C CYS A 127 -9.76 -5.09 5.00
N THR A 128 -9.96 -6.36 5.38
CA THR A 128 -11.29 -6.97 5.56
C THR A 128 -12.09 -6.28 6.66
N ALA A 129 -11.43 -5.98 7.79
CA ALA A 129 -12.04 -5.24 8.89
C ALA A 129 -12.43 -3.83 8.45
N TYR A 130 -11.58 -3.14 7.69
CA TYR A 130 -11.91 -1.83 7.13
C TYR A 130 -13.12 -1.89 6.20
N LEU A 131 -13.15 -2.82 5.24
CA LEU A 131 -14.26 -3.00 4.32
C LEU A 131 -15.57 -3.31 5.06
N SER A 132 -15.49 -4.09 6.13
CA SER A 132 -16.64 -4.37 7.00
C SER A 132 -17.14 -3.08 7.67
N ARG A 133 -16.23 -2.27 8.25
CA ARG A 133 -16.56 -0.99 8.91
C ARG A 133 -17.18 0.03 7.96
N THR A 134 -16.76 0.05 6.70
CA THR A 134 -17.30 0.97 5.69
C THR A 134 -18.51 0.44 4.94
N GLY A 135 -18.95 -0.80 5.23
CA GLY A 135 -20.04 -1.45 4.50
C GLY A 135 -19.70 -1.78 3.04
N ALA A 136 -18.41 -1.84 2.70
CA ALA A 136 -17.91 -2.15 1.36
C ALA A 136 -17.53 -3.63 1.20
N LEU A 137 -17.56 -4.42 2.29
CA LEU A 137 -17.35 -5.86 2.21
C LEU A 137 -18.55 -6.51 1.51
N ILE A 138 -18.30 -7.12 0.36
CA ILE A 138 -19.30 -7.87 -0.39
C ILE A 138 -19.14 -9.34 -0.04
N THR A 139 -20.19 -9.95 0.51
CA THR A 139 -20.27 -11.41 0.64
C THR A 139 -20.55 -12.01 -0.75
N PRO A 140 -19.64 -12.84 -1.29
CA PRO A 140 -19.88 -13.50 -2.57
C PRO A 140 -21.03 -14.51 -2.42
N GLU A 141 -22.07 -14.35 -3.22
CA GLU A 141 -23.05 -15.41 -3.46
C GLU A 141 -22.51 -16.28 -4.59
N TYR A 142 -21.94 -17.43 -4.24
CA TYR A 142 -21.52 -18.40 -5.23
C TYR A 142 -22.74 -19.11 -5.81
N LYS A 143 -22.87 -19.09 -7.14
CA LYS A 143 -23.69 -20.06 -7.85
C LYS A 143 -22.76 -21.17 -8.31
N ASP A 144 -23.14 -22.41 -8.02
CA ASP A 144 -22.47 -23.55 -8.63
C ASP A 144 -22.66 -23.46 -10.15
N ILE A 145 -21.52 -23.40 -10.86
CA ILE A 145 -21.48 -23.37 -12.31
C ILE A 145 -21.32 -24.83 -12.77
N ASP A 146 -22.31 -25.32 -13.50
CA ASP A 146 -22.18 -26.57 -14.22
C ASP A 146 -21.38 -26.33 -15.51
N PHE A 147 -20.16 -26.87 -15.56
CA PHE A 147 -19.27 -26.76 -16.72
C PHE A 147 -19.71 -27.67 -17.88
N ASP A 148 -20.59 -28.64 -17.63
CA ASP A 148 -21.13 -29.56 -18.63
C ASP A 148 -22.43 -29.03 -19.27
N MET A 149 -22.88 -27.81 -18.91
CA MET A 149 -23.98 -27.14 -19.59
C MET A 149 -23.65 -26.91 -21.07
N GLU A 150 -24.35 -27.62 -21.95
CA GLU A 150 -24.38 -27.31 -23.38
C GLU A 150 -25.03 -25.93 -23.61
N GLY A 151 -24.43 -25.09 -24.46
CA GLY A 151 -25.08 -23.87 -24.94
C GLY A 151 -24.52 -22.52 -24.48
N PHE A 152 -23.23 -22.43 -24.08
CA PHE A 152 -22.56 -21.13 -24.08
C PHE A 152 -22.51 -20.58 -25.52
N GLY A 153 -23.49 -19.79 -25.92
CA GLY A 153 -23.64 -19.25 -27.28
C GLY A 153 -22.48 -18.34 -27.70
N ILE A 154 -21.67 -17.89 -26.73
CA ILE A 154 -20.45 -17.12 -26.94
C ILE A 154 -19.34 -17.74 -26.09
N LYS A 155 -18.24 -18.12 -26.73
CA LYS A 155 -17.00 -18.54 -26.06
C LYS A 155 -15.97 -17.44 -26.22
N VAL A 156 -15.34 -17.04 -25.12
CA VAL A 156 -14.22 -16.08 -25.12
C VAL A 156 -13.03 -16.72 -24.45
N SER A 157 -11.84 -16.49 -25.00
CA SER A 157 -10.57 -16.88 -24.39
C SER A 157 -9.79 -15.61 -24.07
N VAL A 158 -9.24 -15.55 -22.86
CA VAL A 158 -8.30 -14.51 -22.47
C VAL A 158 -6.91 -15.08 -22.60
N ILE A 159 -6.14 -14.57 -23.56
CA ILE A 159 -4.75 -14.98 -23.79
C ILE A 159 -3.86 -13.87 -23.23
N ILE A 160 -3.13 -14.15 -22.15
CA ILE A 160 -2.14 -13.23 -21.58
C ILE A 160 -0.76 -13.74 -21.99
N PRO A 161 -0.14 -13.20 -23.06
CA PRO A 161 1.19 -13.62 -23.47
C PRO A 161 2.21 -13.18 -22.42
N VAL A 162 2.98 -14.14 -21.91
CA VAL A 162 4.05 -13.89 -20.94
C VAL A 162 5.39 -14.24 -21.55
N TYR A 163 6.34 -13.30 -21.52
CA TYR A 163 7.69 -13.54 -21.99
C TYR A 163 8.46 -14.37 -20.95
N ASN A 164 8.71 -15.65 -21.28
CA ASN A 164 9.62 -16.56 -20.60
C ASN A 164 9.54 -16.56 -19.05
N ARG A 165 8.32 -16.74 -18.51
CA ARG A 165 8.01 -16.78 -17.07
C ARG A 165 7.84 -18.19 -16.49
N VAL A 166 8.51 -19.20 -17.06
CA VAL A 166 8.34 -20.62 -16.67
C VAL A 166 8.49 -20.82 -15.16
N ARG A 167 9.51 -20.21 -14.54
CA ARG A 167 9.76 -20.33 -13.10
C ARG A 167 8.67 -19.67 -12.25
N THR A 168 8.30 -18.43 -12.57
CA THR A 168 7.27 -17.67 -11.84
C THR A 168 5.89 -18.32 -11.89
N ILE A 169 5.57 -19.03 -12.98
CA ILE A 169 4.31 -19.78 -13.08
C ILE A 169 4.41 -21.08 -12.29
N ALA A 170 5.49 -21.86 -12.44
CA ALA A 170 5.66 -23.12 -11.73
C ALA A 170 5.64 -22.96 -10.20
N ASP A 171 6.14 -21.84 -9.68
CA ASP A 171 6.12 -21.56 -8.24
C ASP A 171 4.73 -21.10 -7.72
N ALA A 172 3.78 -20.80 -8.61
CA ALA A 172 2.48 -20.21 -8.28
C ALA A 172 1.26 -21.15 -8.52
N VAL A 173 1.47 -22.34 -9.10
CA VAL A 173 0.41 -23.34 -9.38
C VAL A 173 0.59 -24.58 -8.52
#